data_AF-A0A383BM56-F1
#
_entry.id   AF-A0A383BM56-F1
#
_cell.length_a   1.000
_cell.length_b   1.000
_cell.length_c   1.000
_cell.angle_alpha   90.00
_cell.angle_beta   90.00
_cell.angle_gamma   90.00
#
_symmetry.space_group_name_H-M   'P 1'
#
loop_
_entity.id
_entity.type
_entity.pdbx_description
1 polymer ?
#
loop_
_entity_poly.entity_id
_entity_poly.type
_entity_poly.pdbx_seq_one_letter_code
_entity_poly.pdbx_strand_id
1 'polypeptide(L)'
;PHRPWIDEVKIRHPKTDLIGTRIPDVGNPWLDAGIVPYSTIHYNTDREYWKKWFPADFVVECFPGQFRNWFYSLLALSTVMEEKAPFKTLLGHAIVKDETGRDMHKSWGNTIWFDEAAEKMGVDVMRWMYASQNPEHNLLFGYTLADGVRKQLITLWNTYSFFVTYANIDDFDPSEPIRTENLTKSDHWIRSKTNVFLHSAQAHYESFQLFLLMMEATELLDNLSNWYVRRNRRRFWKSENDGDK
;
A
#
# COMPACT_ATOMS: atom_id res chain seq x y z
N PRO A 1 -2.62 -18.73 -29.38
CA PRO A 1 -2.16 -20.06 -29.86
C PRO A 1 -1.57 -20.89 -28.71
N HIS A 2 -2.17 -22.03 -28.40
CA HIS A 2 -1.77 -22.90 -27.29
C HIS A 2 -1.67 -24.36 -27.73
N ARG A 3 -0.96 -25.17 -26.95
CA ARG A 3 -1.05 -26.63 -27.06
C ARG A 3 -2.47 -27.09 -26.66
N PRO A 4 -2.97 -28.19 -27.23
CA PRO A 4 -2.31 -29.03 -28.24
C PRO A 4 -2.38 -28.45 -29.67
N TRP A 5 -3.32 -27.55 -29.96
CA TRP A 5 -3.66 -27.14 -31.34
C TRP A 5 -2.49 -26.54 -32.14
N ILE A 6 -1.61 -25.78 -31.49
CA ILE A 6 -0.45 -25.17 -32.18
C ILE A 6 0.56 -26.21 -32.68
N ASP A 7 0.54 -27.43 -32.13
CA ASP A 7 1.45 -28.52 -32.53
C ASP A 7 1.10 -29.08 -33.92
N GLU A 8 -0.11 -28.85 -34.41
CA GLU A 8 -0.56 -29.29 -35.73
C GLU A 8 -0.10 -28.37 -36.87
N VAL A 9 0.34 -27.15 -36.54
CA VAL A 9 0.80 -26.16 -37.52
C VAL A 9 2.18 -26.55 -38.04
N LYS A 10 2.30 -26.71 -39.36
CA LYS A 10 3.55 -27.07 -40.05
C LYS A 10 3.98 -25.95 -40.99
N ILE A 11 5.27 -25.68 -41.07
CA ILE A 11 5.83 -24.61 -41.89
C ILE A 11 6.77 -25.21 -42.94
N ARG A 12 6.52 -24.88 -44.21
CA ARG A 12 7.40 -25.27 -45.32
C ARG A 12 8.63 -24.37 -45.37
N HIS A 13 9.82 -24.95 -45.44
CA HIS A 13 11.05 -24.21 -45.57
C HIS A 13 11.15 -23.57 -46.98
N PRO A 14 11.40 -22.26 -47.09
CA PRO A 14 11.25 -21.53 -48.35
C PRO A 14 12.27 -21.90 -49.44
N LYS A 15 13.37 -22.57 -49.11
CA LYS A 15 14.45 -22.91 -50.07
C LYS A 15 14.63 -24.40 -50.33
N THR A 16 14.19 -25.26 -49.42
CA THR A 16 14.48 -26.71 -49.47
C THR A 16 13.22 -27.57 -49.48
N ASP A 17 12.04 -26.93 -49.39
CA ASP A 17 10.73 -27.59 -49.33
C ASP A 17 10.50 -28.56 -48.16
N LEU A 18 11.46 -28.70 -47.25
CA LEU A 18 11.32 -29.50 -46.05
C LEU A 18 10.21 -28.94 -45.15
N ILE A 19 9.43 -29.83 -44.55
CA ILE A 19 8.33 -29.46 -43.65
C ILE A 19 8.86 -29.47 -42.21
N GLY A 20 8.93 -28.28 -41.60
CA GLY A 20 9.28 -28.09 -40.20
C GLY A 20 8.08 -28.23 -39.28
N THR A 21 8.32 -28.81 -38.11
CA THR A 21 7.38 -28.83 -36.99
C THR A 21 8.01 -28.11 -35.79
N ARG A 22 7.19 -27.53 -34.93
CA ARG A 22 7.64 -26.90 -33.69
C ARG A 22 8.21 -27.96 -32.72
N ILE A 23 9.20 -27.59 -31.93
CA ILE A 23 9.67 -28.41 -30.80
C ILE A 23 8.60 -28.52 -29.70
N PRO A 24 8.50 -29.64 -28.96
CA PRO A 24 7.39 -29.86 -28.02
C PRO A 24 7.45 -28.97 -26.77
N ASP A 25 8.65 -28.51 -26.40
CA ASP A 25 8.93 -27.77 -25.16
C ASP A 25 8.08 -26.50 -25.03
N VAL A 26 7.81 -26.13 -23.78
CA VAL A 26 7.07 -24.90 -23.43
C VAL A 26 7.98 -23.96 -22.65
N GLY A 27 7.66 -22.66 -22.70
CA GLY A 27 8.41 -21.64 -21.97
C GLY A 27 8.39 -21.86 -20.46
N ASN A 28 9.44 -21.39 -19.80
CA ASN A 28 9.46 -21.27 -18.35
C ASN A 28 8.49 -20.14 -17.94
N PRO A 29 7.59 -20.34 -16.95
CA PRO A 29 6.64 -19.30 -16.51
C PRO A 29 7.31 -17.99 -16.06
N TRP A 30 8.58 -18.01 -15.65
CA TRP A 30 9.32 -16.80 -15.32
C TRP A 30 9.69 -15.96 -16.55
N LEU A 31 9.79 -16.56 -17.74
CA LEU A 31 9.90 -15.80 -19.00
C LEU A 31 8.61 -15.02 -19.26
N ASP A 32 7.45 -15.65 -19.01
CA ASP A 32 6.15 -15.00 -19.15
C ASP A 32 5.99 -13.86 -18.12
N ALA A 33 6.46 -14.06 -16.90
CA ALA A 33 6.46 -13.02 -15.88
C ALA A 33 7.41 -11.84 -16.23
N GLY A 34 8.53 -12.13 -16.89
CA GLY A 34 9.48 -11.11 -17.35
C GLY A 34 8.97 -10.27 -18.52
N ILE A 35 8.19 -10.85 -19.45
CA ILE A 35 7.70 -10.16 -20.67
C ILE A 35 6.51 -9.23 -20.39
N VAL A 36 5.98 -9.20 -19.17
CA VAL A 36 4.80 -8.38 -18.80
C VAL A 36 4.92 -6.91 -19.23
N PRO A 37 6.04 -6.18 -19.02
CA PRO A 37 6.15 -4.77 -19.40
C PRO A 37 6.02 -4.52 -20.92
N TYR A 38 6.19 -5.56 -21.73
CA TYR A 38 6.18 -5.50 -23.18
C TYR A 38 4.88 -6.09 -23.75
N SER A 39 4.41 -7.20 -23.19
CA SER A 39 3.23 -7.92 -23.67
C SER A 39 1.91 -7.24 -23.33
N THR A 40 1.86 -6.42 -22.26
CA THR A 40 0.61 -5.84 -21.76
C THR A 40 0.39 -4.38 -22.15
N ILE A 41 1.43 -3.69 -22.66
CA ILE A 41 1.38 -2.24 -22.91
C ILE A 41 1.83 -1.90 -24.35
N HIS A 42 1.09 -2.43 -25.34
CA HIS A 42 1.21 -2.08 -26.77
C HIS A 42 2.62 -2.05 -27.39
N TYR A 43 3.62 -2.71 -26.82
CA TYR A 43 5.02 -2.61 -27.24
C TYR A 43 5.27 -2.81 -28.75
N ASN A 44 4.57 -3.77 -29.36
CA ASN A 44 4.69 -4.11 -30.78
C ASN A 44 3.75 -3.30 -31.70
N THR A 45 2.77 -2.58 -31.15
CA THR A 45 1.70 -1.93 -31.93
C THR A 45 1.67 -0.41 -31.78
N ASP A 46 2.00 0.11 -30.60
CA ASP A 46 2.13 1.53 -30.31
C ASP A 46 3.32 1.76 -29.36
N ARG A 47 4.46 2.09 -29.98
CA ARG A 47 5.72 2.26 -29.25
C ARG A 47 5.77 3.56 -28.46
N GLU A 48 5.13 4.61 -28.93
CA GLU A 48 5.12 5.92 -28.27
C GLU A 48 4.24 5.89 -27.03
N TYR A 49 3.12 5.15 -27.06
CA TYR A 49 2.34 4.88 -25.85
C TYR A 49 3.14 4.08 -24.82
N TRP A 50 3.79 2.99 -25.25
CA TRP A 50 4.60 2.15 -24.36
C TRP A 50 5.69 2.94 -23.62
N LYS A 51 6.41 3.83 -24.32
CA LYS A 51 7.47 4.68 -23.75
C LYS A 51 7.01 5.56 -22.58
N LYS A 52 5.71 5.85 -22.45
CA LYS A 52 5.15 6.64 -21.33
C LYS A 52 5.16 5.86 -20.01
N TRP A 53 5.10 4.54 -20.09
CA TRP A 53 4.95 3.66 -18.93
C TRP A 53 6.24 2.94 -18.55
N PHE A 54 7.22 2.91 -19.46
CA PHE A 54 8.49 2.21 -19.25
C PHE A 54 9.67 3.19 -19.10
N PRO A 55 10.55 2.99 -18.10
CA PRO A 55 10.50 1.97 -17.05
C PRO A 55 9.46 2.31 -15.98
N ALA A 56 8.97 1.29 -15.28
CA ALA A 56 8.03 1.45 -14.17
C ALA A 56 8.66 2.28 -13.04
N ASP A 57 7.90 3.20 -12.44
CA ASP A 57 8.44 4.03 -11.35
C ASP A 57 8.71 3.21 -10.09
N PHE A 58 7.81 2.29 -9.74
CA PHE A 58 7.85 1.54 -8.50
C PHE A 58 7.35 0.11 -8.69
N VAL A 59 8.13 -0.86 -8.20
CA VAL A 59 7.76 -2.27 -8.10
C VAL A 59 7.89 -2.68 -6.64
N VAL A 60 6.83 -3.28 -6.08
CA VAL A 60 6.82 -3.80 -4.71
C VAL A 60 6.33 -5.24 -4.71
N GLU A 61 7.09 -6.12 -4.08
CA GLU A 61 6.73 -7.54 -3.93
C GLU A 61 7.52 -8.18 -2.79
N CYS A 62 7.14 -9.40 -2.43
CA CYS A 62 7.85 -10.20 -1.43
C CYS A 62 9.29 -10.50 -1.89
N PHE A 63 10.29 -10.04 -1.15
CA PHE A 63 11.70 -10.21 -1.53
C PHE A 63 12.16 -11.67 -1.50
N PRO A 64 11.90 -12.45 -0.41
CA PRO A 64 12.13 -13.90 -0.44
C PRO A 64 11.34 -14.54 -1.59
N GLY A 65 12.04 -15.27 -2.45
CA GLY A 65 11.46 -15.91 -3.63
C GLY A 65 11.52 -15.05 -4.89
N GLN A 66 11.17 -13.77 -4.86
CA GLN A 66 11.10 -12.96 -6.09
C GLN A 66 12.45 -12.44 -6.57
N PHE A 67 13.42 -12.24 -5.68
CA PHE A 67 14.75 -11.76 -6.06
C PHE A 67 15.43 -12.61 -7.15
N ARG A 68 15.36 -13.94 -7.04
CA ARG A 68 15.96 -14.87 -8.02
C ARG A 68 15.03 -15.23 -9.18
N ASN A 69 13.76 -14.86 -9.06
CA ASN A 69 12.72 -15.22 -10.00
C ASN A 69 12.24 -13.96 -10.71
N TRP A 70 11.08 -13.40 -10.33
CA TRP A 70 10.45 -12.32 -11.09
C TRP A 70 11.33 -11.08 -11.26
N PHE A 71 12.03 -10.61 -10.23
CA PHE A 71 12.90 -9.42 -10.34
C PHE A 71 14.06 -9.68 -11.31
N TYR A 72 14.66 -10.87 -11.23
CA TYR A 72 15.69 -11.30 -12.17
C TYR A 72 15.14 -11.40 -13.60
N SER A 73 13.97 -12.00 -13.78
CA SER A 73 13.37 -12.17 -15.11
C SER A 73 13.02 -10.84 -15.77
N LEU A 74 12.50 -9.87 -15.01
CA LEU A 74 12.28 -8.50 -15.49
C LEU A 74 13.60 -7.86 -15.95
N LEU A 75 14.65 -7.91 -15.12
CA LEU A 75 15.96 -7.33 -15.42
C LEU A 75 16.63 -7.98 -16.64
N ALA A 76 16.67 -9.32 -16.65
CA ALA A 76 17.31 -10.09 -17.71
C ALA A 76 16.64 -9.83 -19.06
N LEU A 77 15.31 -9.88 -19.10
CA LEU A 77 14.57 -9.66 -20.34
C LEU A 77 14.66 -8.21 -20.79
N SER A 78 14.58 -7.26 -19.86
CA SER A 78 14.69 -5.84 -20.18
C SER A 78 16.06 -5.44 -20.72
N THR A 79 17.11 -6.06 -20.20
CA THR A 79 18.47 -5.92 -20.75
C THR A 79 18.52 -6.39 -22.21
N VAL A 80 17.87 -7.51 -22.55
CA VAL A 80 17.87 -8.05 -23.91
C VAL A 80 16.98 -7.22 -24.86
N MET A 81 15.84 -6.74 -24.37
CA MET A 81 14.85 -6.06 -25.21
C MET A 81 15.19 -4.58 -25.44
N GLU A 82 15.60 -3.87 -24.38
CA GLU A 82 15.74 -2.41 -24.38
C GLU A 82 17.09 -1.90 -23.86
N GLU A 83 17.99 -2.79 -23.43
CA GLU A 83 19.26 -2.43 -22.78
C GLU A 83 19.08 -1.42 -21.62
N LYS A 84 17.96 -1.54 -20.89
CA LYS A 84 17.57 -0.61 -19.82
C LYS A 84 17.05 -1.36 -18.61
N ALA A 85 17.18 -0.77 -17.42
CA ALA A 85 16.51 -1.28 -16.23
C ALA A 85 14.97 -1.15 -16.37
N PRO A 86 14.18 -2.17 -16.00
CA PRO A 86 12.73 -2.18 -16.20
C PRO A 86 11.95 -1.35 -15.18
N PHE A 87 12.59 -0.95 -14.08
CA PHE A 87 12.00 -0.13 -13.03
C PHE A 87 13.00 0.88 -12.49
N LYS A 88 12.51 1.98 -11.90
CA LYS A 88 13.32 3.02 -11.23
C LYS A 88 13.55 2.67 -9.76
N THR A 89 12.50 2.24 -9.07
CA THR A 89 12.56 1.82 -7.66
C THR A 89 11.98 0.42 -7.49
N LEU A 90 12.69 -0.42 -6.73
CA LEU A 90 12.27 -1.76 -6.34
C LEU A 90 12.25 -1.85 -4.81
N LEU A 91 11.09 -2.11 -4.22
CA LEU A 91 10.95 -2.33 -2.78
C LEU A 91 10.58 -3.80 -2.53
N GLY A 92 11.49 -4.51 -1.89
CA GLY A 92 11.26 -5.87 -1.44
C GLY A 92 10.77 -5.89 0.00
N HIS A 93 9.63 -6.53 0.28
CA HIS A 93 9.17 -6.73 1.66
C HIS A 93 9.38 -8.18 2.13
N ALA A 94 9.49 -8.38 3.44
CA ALA A 94 9.60 -9.70 4.05
C ALA A 94 8.27 -10.47 4.00
N ILE A 95 8.24 -11.66 4.58
CA ILE A 95 7.08 -12.55 4.53
C ILE A 95 6.08 -12.26 5.65
N VAL A 96 4.84 -12.67 5.43
CA VAL A 96 3.80 -12.68 6.45
C VAL A 96 3.91 -13.97 7.27
N LYS A 97 3.85 -13.86 8.59
CA LYS A 97 3.84 -14.95 9.56
C LYS A 97 2.58 -14.85 10.41
N ASP A 98 2.23 -15.92 11.11
CA ASP A 98 1.17 -15.85 12.12
C ASP A 98 1.55 -14.92 13.28
N GLU A 99 0.60 -14.63 14.17
CA GLU A 99 0.81 -13.75 15.33
C GLU A 99 1.92 -14.21 16.29
N THR A 100 2.35 -15.48 16.20
CA THR A 100 3.44 -16.05 17.01
C THR A 100 4.79 -16.11 16.27
N GLY A 101 4.82 -15.73 14.99
CA GLY A 101 6.01 -15.75 14.15
C GLY A 101 6.23 -17.05 13.36
N ARG A 102 5.29 -18.00 13.38
CA ARG A 102 5.37 -19.23 12.58
C ARG A 102 4.87 -19.01 11.16
N ASP A 103 5.34 -19.85 10.25
CA ASP A 103 4.76 -19.92 8.91
C ASP A 103 3.30 -20.31 8.97
N MET A 104 2.49 -19.69 8.12
CA MET A 104 1.08 -20.04 7.99
C MET A 104 0.94 -21.28 7.10
N HIS A 105 0.47 -22.38 7.69
CA HIS A 105 0.25 -23.63 6.98
C HIS A 105 -1.15 -24.18 7.29
N LYS A 106 -1.87 -24.57 6.23
CA LYS A 106 -3.22 -25.12 6.34
C LYS A 106 -3.28 -26.34 7.28
N SER A 107 -2.24 -27.18 7.27
CA SER A 107 -2.13 -28.37 8.13
C SER A 107 -1.89 -28.06 9.60
N TRP A 108 -1.38 -26.88 9.93
CA TRP A 108 -1.15 -26.44 11.31
C TRP A 108 -2.35 -25.69 11.90
N GLY A 109 -3.37 -25.41 11.08
CA GLY A 109 -4.58 -24.70 11.51
C GLY A 109 -4.36 -23.23 11.82
N ASN A 110 -3.21 -22.65 11.46
CA ASN A 110 -2.85 -21.25 11.72
C ASN A 110 -2.93 -20.35 10.48
N THR A 111 -3.40 -20.88 9.35
CA THR A 111 -3.66 -20.08 8.14
C THR A 111 -4.92 -19.23 8.34
N ILE A 112 -4.80 -17.94 8.07
CA ILE A 112 -5.92 -17.01 8.04
C ILE A 112 -6.25 -16.71 6.58
N TRP A 113 -7.49 -16.98 6.17
CA TRP A 113 -7.96 -16.69 4.82
C TRP A 113 -8.35 -15.23 4.68
N PHE A 114 -8.13 -14.66 3.48
CA PHE A 114 -8.42 -13.25 3.22
C PHE A 114 -9.87 -12.88 3.54
N ASP A 115 -10.85 -13.62 3.03
CA ASP A 115 -12.27 -13.29 3.22
C ASP A 115 -12.65 -13.29 4.72
N GLU A 116 -12.13 -14.25 5.48
CA GLU A 116 -12.34 -14.33 6.93
C GLU A 116 -11.65 -13.18 7.67
N ALA A 117 -10.42 -12.82 7.26
CA ALA A 117 -9.71 -11.67 7.81
C ALA A 117 -10.44 -10.36 7.50
N ALA A 118 -10.89 -10.17 6.26
CA ALA A 118 -11.59 -8.96 5.84
C ALA A 118 -12.89 -8.76 6.62
N GLU A 119 -13.67 -9.83 6.82
CA GLU A 119 -14.92 -9.78 7.58
C GLU A 119 -14.66 -9.53 9.08
N LYS A 120 -13.74 -10.29 9.70
CA LYS A 120 -13.51 -10.21 11.15
C LYS A 120 -12.66 -9.00 11.55
N MET A 121 -11.57 -8.73 10.83
CA MET A 121 -10.64 -7.64 11.13
C MET A 121 -11.13 -6.32 10.56
N GLY A 122 -11.70 -6.33 9.36
CA GLY A 122 -11.92 -5.13 8.56
C GLY A 122 -10.70 -4.78 7.72
N VAL A 123 -10.94 -4.43 6.46
CA VAL A 123 -9.86 -4.17 5.49
C VAL A 123 -8.97 -2.99 5.86
N ASP A 124 -9.48 -1.96 6.53
CA ASP A 124 -8.67 -0.82 6.96
C ASP A 124 -7.72 -1.17 8.10
N VAL A 125 -8.15 -2.06 9.01
CA VAL A 125 -7.26 -2.62 10.05
C VAL A 125 -6.12 -3.39 9.39
N MET A 126 -6.43 -4.22 8.40
CA MET A 126 -5.41 -4.96 7.65
C MET A 126 -4.46 -3.98 6.95
N ARG A 127 -4.98 -3.02 6.18
CA ARG A 127 -4.14 -2.02 5.48
C ARG A 127 -3.25 -1.25 6.43
N TRP A 128 -3.77 -0.86 7.60
CA TRP A 128 -2.98 -0.19 8.64
C TRP A 128 -1.87 -1.10 9.16
N MET A 129 -2.14 -2.39 9.44
CA MET A 129 -1.10 -3.35 9.85
C MET A 129 0.02 -3.46 8.81
N TYR A 130 -0.33 -3.59 7.52
CA TYR A 130 0.67 -3.69 6.45
C TYR A 130 1.44 -2.37 6.26
N ALA A 131 0.76 -1.22 6.33
CA ALA A 131 1.39 0.09 6.18
C ALA A 131 2.30 0.44 7.36
N SER A 132 1.96 0.01 8.58
CA SER A 132 2.74 0.21 9.81
C SER A 132 3.94 -0.72 9.93
N GLN A 133 4.06 -1.72 9.06
CA GLN A 133 5.12 -2.71 9.13
C GLN A 133 6.39 -2.22 8.45
N ASN A 134 7.53 -2.30 9.15
CA ASN A 134 8.82 -2.15 8.49
C ASN A 134 9.01 -3.30 7.49
N PRO A 135 9.16 -3.03 6.16
CA PRO A 135 9.23 -4.06 5.14
C PRO A 135 10.43 -4.99 5.28
N GLU A 136 11.49 -4.62 6.01
CA GLU A 136 12.65 -5.47 6.27
C GLU A 136 12.32 -6.62 7.25
N HIS A 137 11.27 -6.48 8.04
CA HIS A 137 10.87 -7.45 9.05
C HIS A 137 9.61 -8.19 8.63
N ASN A 138 9.48 -9.45 9.06
CA ASN A 138 8.26 -10.23 8.84
C ASN A 138 7.05 -9.52 9.48
N LEU A 139 5.94 -9.48 8.75
CA LEU A 139 4.65 -9.03 9.29
C LEU A 139 4.06 -10.15 10.15
N LEU A 140 3.82 -9.88 11.43
CA LEU A 140 3.02 -10.77 12.28
C LEU A 140 1.54 -10.46 12.07
N PHE A 141 0.78 -11.44 11.59
CA PHE A 141 -0.62 -11.27 11.23
C PHE A 141 -1.52 -12.20 12.04
N GLY A 142 -2.51 -11.62 12.73
CA GLY A 142 -3.47 -12.36 13.53
C GLY A 142 -4.49 -11.44 14.20
N TYR A 143 -5.59 -12.03 14.68
CA TYR A 143 -6.74 -11.30 15.20
C TYR A 143 -6.40 -10.48 16.45
N THR A 144 -5.50 -10.98 17.30
CA THR A 144 -5.08 -10.29 18.53
C THR A 144 -4.37 -8.98 18.22
N LEU A 145 -3.45 -9.01 17.26
CA LEU A 145 -2.72 -7.83 16.80
C LEU A 145 -3.64 -6.86 16.05
N ALA A 146 -4.55 -7.39 15.23
CA ALA A 146 -5.55 -6.62 14.52
C ALA A 146 -6.47 -5.84 15.47
N ASP A 147 -6.86 -6.42 16.60
CA ASP A 147 -7.67 -5.73 17.61
C ASP A 147 -6.93 -4.56 18.28
N GLY A 148 -5.60 -4.64 18.39
CA GLY A 148 -4.77 -3.51 18.83
C GLY A 148 -4.89 -2.32 17.86
N VAL A 149 -4.76 -2.59 16.56
CA VAL A 149 -4.91 -1.59 15.50
C VAL A 149 -6.35 -1.07 15.41
N ARG A 150 -7.36 -1.95 15.57
CA ARG A 150 -8.77 -1.54 15.58
C ARG A 150 -9.04 -0.48 16.64
N LYS A 151 -8.47 -0.61 17.84
CA LYS A 151 -8.63 0.40 18.92
C LYS A 151 -8.09 1.78 18.52
N GLN A 152 -7.02 1.83 17.71
CA GLN A 152 -6.49 3.09 17.18
C GLN A 152 -7.48 3.72 16.20
N LEU A 153 -8.03 2.93 15.26
CA LEU A 153 -9.04 3.41 14.31
C LEU A 153 -10.35 3.84 15.00
N ILE A 154 -10.78 3.12 16.03
CA ILE A 154 -11.92 3.52 16.88
C ILE A 154 -11.64 4.85 17.56
N THR A 155 -10.40 5.13 17.96
CA THR A 155 -10.03 6.42 18.57
C THR A 155 -10.19 7.57 17.57
N LEU A 156 -9.78 7.37 16.31
CA LEU A 156 -10.06 8.31 15.22
C LEU A 156 -11.57 8.50 15.02
N TRP A 157 -12.32 7.41 14.92
CA TRP A 157 -13.77 7.45 14.72
C TRP A 157 -14.50 8.21 15.84
N ASN A 158 -14.10 7.98 17.09
CA ASN A 158 -14.66 8.66 18.26
C ASN A 158 -14.32 10.15 18.27
N THR A 159 -13.10 10.50 17.85
CA THR A 159 -12.67 11.90 17.72
C THR A 159 -13.48 12.63 16.65
N TYR A 160 -13.69 11.99 15.50
CA TYR A 160 -14.55 12.49 14.44
C TYR A 160 -16.02 12.62 14.88
N SER A 161 -16.56 11.58 15.52
CA SER A 161 -17.94 11.57 16.02
C SER A 161 -18.16 12.67 17.07
N PHE A 162 -17.16 12.91 17.93
CA PHE A 162 -17.17 14.04 18.85
C PHE A 162 -17.27 15.35 18.09
N PHE A 163 -16.38 15.60 17.12
CA PHE A 163 -16.42 16.83 16.31
C PHE A 163 -17.79 17.04 15.65
N VAL A 164 -18.29 16.06 14.91
CA VAL A 164 -19.59 16.17 14.19
C VAL A 164 -20.74 16.45 15.16
N THR A 165 -20.75 15.80 16.32
CA THR A 165 -21.84 15.99 17.30
C THR A 165 -21.91 17.44 17.77
N TYR A 166 -20.79 18.04 18.17
CA TYR A 166 -20.78 19.42 18.68
C TYR A 166 -20.86 20.45 17.56
N ALA A 167 -20.20 20.21 16.42
CA ALA A 167 -20.31 21.06 15.24
C ALA A 167 -21.76 21.22 14.78
N ASN A 168 -22.54 20.14 14.76
CA ASN A 168 -23.96 20.20 14.41
C ASN A 168 -24.83 20.90 15.47
N ILE A 169 -24.45 20.86 16.75
CA ILE A 169 -25.18 21.56 17.82
C ILE A 169 -24.93 23.08 17.74
N ASP A 170 -23.70 23.46 17.39
CA ASP A 170 -23.27 24.85 17.32
C ASP A 170 -23.45 25.47 15.91
N ASP A 171 -24.11 24.76 14.99
CA ASP A 171 -24.29 25.15 13.57
C ASP A 171 -22.98 25.61 12.90
N PHE A 172 -21.88 24.89 13.18
CA PHE A 172 -20.54 25.23 12.71
C PHE A 172 -20.46 25.25 11.17
N ASP A 173 -20.07 26.40 10.61
CA ASP A 173 -19.82 26.56 9.18
C ASP A 173 -18.29 26.50 8.89
N PRO A 174 -17.80 25.42 8.24
CA PRO A 174 -16.37 25.29 7.91
C PRO A 174 -15.89 26.27 6.83
N SER A 175 -16.80 27.00 6.18
CA SER A 175 -16.47 28.03 5.19
C SER A 175 -16.17 29.39 5.83
N GLU A 176 -16.56 29.59 7.09
CA GLU A 176 -16.25 30.81 7.81
C GLU A 176 -14.73 30.90 8.12
N PRO A 177 -14.13 32.09 7.98
CA PRO A 177 -12.71 32.27 8.23
C PRO A 177 -12.38 32.13 9.72
N ILE A 178 -11.41 31.27 10.02
CA ILE A 178 -10.91 31.10 11.39
C ILE A 178 -10.21 32.38 11.84
N ARG A 179 -10.70 32.99 12.93
CA ARG A 179 -10.05 34.14 13.57
C ARG A 179 -8.81 33.69 14.32
N THR A 180 -7.64 33.84 13.72
CA THR A 180 -6.38 33.34 14.29
C THR A 180 -6.01 33.99 15.62
N GLU A 181 -6.52 35.19 15.92
CA GLU A 181 -6.30 35.89 17.19
C GLU A 181 -6.96 35.19 18.39
N ASN A 182 -8.01 34.40 18.16
CA ASN A 182 -8.76 33.71 19.22
C ASN A 182 -8.16 32.35 19.60
N LEU A 183 -7.12 31.91 18.89
CA LEU A 183 -6.54 30.60 19.10
C LEU A 183 -5.77 30.52 20.41
N THR A 184 -6.08 29.51 21.20
CA THR A 184 -5.39 29.26 22.45
C THR A 184 -4.01 28.64 22.20
N LYS A 185 -3.18 28.60 23.24
CA LYS A 185 -1.91 27.85 23.21
C LYS A 185 -2.11 26.37 22.84
N SER A 186 -3.24 25.77 23.23
CA SER A 186 -3.57 24.38 22.90
C SER A 186 -3.85 24.21 21.40
N ASP A 187 -4.54 25.18 20.80
CA ASP A 187 -4.89 25.17 19.38
C ASP A 187 -3.64 25.37 18.52
N HIS A 188 -2.78 26.30 18.92
CA HIS A 188 -1.46 26.47 18.31
C HIS A 188 -0.59 25.21 18.46
N TRP A 189 -0.64 24.52 19.60
CA TRP A 189 0.13 23.31 19.85
C TRP A 189 -0.30 22.16 18.93
N ILE A 190 -1.59 21.83 18.84
CA ILE A 190 -2.05 20.72 17.96
C ILE A 190 -1.82 21.06 16.48
N ARG A 191 -1.98 22.34 16.10
CA ARG A 191 -1.68 22.79 14.75
C ARG A 191 -0.18 22.71 14.44
N SER A 192 0.69 23.02 15.39
CA SER A 192 2.13 22.83 15.25
C SER A 192 2.48 21.34 15.07
N LYS A 193 1.91 20.44 15.89
CA LYS A 193 2.07 18.98 15.74
C LYS A 193 1.61 18.48 14.38
N THR A 194 0.48 18.99 13.87
CA THR A 194 -0.02 18.66 12.54
C THR A 194 0.94 19.11 11.44
N ASN A 195 1.49 20.32 11.52
CA ASN A 195 2.47 20.81 10.54
C ASN A 195 3.78 20.01 10.56
N VAL A 196 4.25 19.61 11.75
CA VAL A 196 5.41 18.72 11.88
C VAL A 196 5.15 17.39 11.18
N PHE A 197 3.98 16.77 11.43
CA PHE A 197 3.56 15.54 10.75
C PHE A 197 3.47 15.70 9.23
N LEU A 198 2.90 16.82 8.72
CA LEU A 198 2.82 17.05 7.27
C LEU A 198 4.21 17.17 6.63
N HIS A 199 5.15 17.83 7.32
CA HIS A 199 6.51 17.99 6.81
C HIS A 199 7.27 16.66 6.76
N SER A 200 7.19 15.86 7.82
CA SER A 200 7.81 14.53 7.85
C SER A 200 7.11 13.55 6.91
N ALA A 201 5.79 13.66 6.73
CA ALA A 201 5.01 12.79 5.86
C ALA A 201 5.52 12.80 4.42
N GLN A 202 5.83 13.98 3.89
CA GLN A 202 6.39 14.10 2.55
C GLN A 202 7.70 13.31 2.42
N ALA A 203 8.61 13.47 3.38
CA ALA A 203 9.89 12.75 3.38
C ALA A 203 9.70 11.22 3.45
N HIS A 204 8.76 10.73 4.26
CA HIS A 204 8.46 9.30 4.37
C HIS A 204 7.87 8.71 3.09
N TYR A 205 7.03 9.45 2.37
CA TYR A 205 6.53 9.01 1.06
C TYR A 205 7.65 8.98 0.01
N GLU A 206 8.50 10.01 -0.04
CA GLU A 206 9.62 10.09 -0.97
C GLU A 206 10.67 9.00 -0.73
N SER A 207 10.90 8.61 0.52
CA SER A 207 11.83 7.53 0.89
C SER A 207 11.20 6.13 0.90
N PHE A 208 9.90 6.00 0.57
CA PHE A 208 9.13 4.76 0.65
C PHE A 208 9.09 4.13 2.07
N GLN A 209 9.29 4.93 3.12
CA GLN A 209 9.28 4.49 4.51
C GLN A 209 7.91 4.72 5.17
N LEU A 210 6.87 4.09 4.59
CA LEU A 210 5.48 4.27 5.04
C LEU A 210 5.27 3.92 6.51
N PHE A 211 6.01 2.95 7.05
CA PHE A 211 5.89 2.55 8.46
C PHE A 211 6.22 3.67 9.46
N LEU A 212 7.16 4.55 9.12
CA LEU A 212 7.49 5.71 9.95
C LEU A 212 6.37 6.75 9.91
N LEU A 213 5.78 7.00 8.73
CA LEU A 213 4.57 7.82 8.61
C LEU A 213 3.45 7.28 9.51
N MET A 214 3.20 5.98 9.47
CA MET A 214 2.11 5.38 10.26
C MET A 214 2.37 5.49 11.78
N MET A 215 3.62 5.39 12.21
CA MET A 215 4.01 5.62 13.61
C MET A 215 3.68 7.05 14.04
N GLU A 216 4.09 8.05 13.25
CA GLU A 216 3.82 9.47 13.55
C GLU A 216 2.33 9.81 13.43
N ALA A 217 1.60 9.20 12.50
CA ALA A 217 0.16 9.34 12.38
C ALA A 217 -0.53 8.82 13.65
N THR A 218 -0.09 7.67 14.18
CA THR A 218 -0.61 7.13 15.44
C THR A 218 -0.34 8.09 16.61
N GLU A 219 0.84 8.69 16.69
CA GLU A 219 1.17 9.69 17.70
C GLU A 219 0.31 10.95 17.56
N LEU A 220 0.08 11.43 16.34
CA LEU A 220 -0.78 12.58 16.09
C LEU A 220 -2.23 12.31 16.51
N LEU A 221 -2.75 11.12 16.24
CA LEU A 221 -4.08 10.69 16.69
C LEU A 221 -4.19 10.65 18.22
N ASP A 222 -3.15 10.17 18.91
CA ASP A 222 -3.10 10.21 20.39
C ASP A 222 -3.06 11.65 20.91
N ASN A 223 -2.22 12.50 20.34
CA ASN A 223 -2.14 13.93 20.68
C ASN A 223 -3.50 14.64 20.46
N LEU A 224 -4.20 14.32 19.38
CA LEU A 224 -5.51 14.89 19.10
C LEU A 224 -6.57 14.41 20.10
N SER A 225 -6.67 13.10 20.33
CA SER A 225 -7.70 12.51 21.18
C SER A 225 -7.42 12.72 22.68
N ASN A 226 -6.29 12.20 23.17
CA ASN A 226 -6.00 12.10 24.60
C ASN A 226 -5.49 13.40 25.22
N TRP A 227 -4.93 14.30 24.41
CA TRP A 227 -4.44 15.60 24.89
C TRP A 227 -5.34 16.74 24.47
N TYR A 228 -5.53 16.97 23.17
CA TYR A 228 -6.27 18.12 22.68
C TYR A 228 -7.76 18.04 23.04
N VAL A 229 -8.49 17.04 22.55
CA VAL A 229 -9.93 16.89 22.81
C VAL A 229 -10.20 16.74 24.31
N ARG A 230 -9.44 15.90 25.00
CA ARG A 230 -9.65 15.66 26.44
C ARG A 230 -9.50 16.92 27.30
N ARG A 231 -8.49 17.76 27.04
CA ARG A 231 -8.25 18.98 27.83
C ARG A 231 -9.17 20.13 27.42
N ASN A 232 -9.62 20.16 26.17
CA ASN A 232 -10.49 21.21 25.65
C ASN A 232 -11.97 20.84 25.68
N ARG A 233 -12.36 19.65 26.14
CA ARG A 233 -13.76 19.17 26.15
C ARG A 233 -14.77 20.16 26.72
N ARG A 234 -14.37 20.91 27.76
CA ARG A 234 -15.22 21.94 28.39
C ARG A 234 -15.54 23.11 27.46
N ARG A 235 -14.66 23.46 26.52
CA ARG A 235 -14.88 24.54 25.54
C ARG A 235 -16.05 24.21 24.62
N PHE A 236 -16.11 22.96 24.12
CA PHE A 236 -17.18 22.48 23.25
C PHE A 236 -18.54 22.29 23.95
N TRP A 237 -18.56 22.19 25.29
CA TRP A 237 -19.79 21.99 26.08
C TRP A 237 -20.49 23.26 26.55
N LYS A 238 -19.84 24.43 26.48
CA LYS A 238 -20.48 25.68 26.92
C LYS A 238 -21.74 25.95 26.08
N SER A 239 -22.81 26.41 26.71
CA SER A 239 -24.12 26.61 26.10
C SER A 239 -24.23 27.84 25.19
N GLU A 240 -23.21 28.69 25.17
CA GLU A 240 -23.16 29.89 24.33
C GLU A 240 -22.05 29.74 23.28
N ASN A 241 -22.37 30.09 22.03
CA ASN A 241 -21.39 30.25 20.97
C ASN A 241 -20.64 31.58 21.19
N ASP A 242 -19.67 31.55 22.11
CA ASP A 242 -18.87 32.70 22.56
C ASP A 242 -17.67 33.00 21.64
N GLY A 243 -17.53 32.28 20.52
CA GLY A 243 -16.42 32.41 19.57
C GLY A 243 -15.08 31.82 20.05
N ASP A 244 -15.06 31.11 21.19
CA ASP A 244 -13.92 30.33 21.72
C ASP A 244 -13.88 28.89 21.16
N LYS A 245 -14.99 28.41 20.59
CA LYS A 245 -15.17 27.02 20.13
C LYS A 245 -14.55 26.74 18.76
#